data_AF-A0AAU3FP15-F1
#
_entry.id   AF-A0AAU3FP15-F1
#
_cell.length_a   1.000
_cell.length_b   1.000
_cell.length_c   1.000
_cell.angle_alpha   90.00
_cell.angle_beta   90.00
_cell.angle_gamma   90.00
#
_symmetry.space_group_name_H-M   'P 1'
#
loop_
_entity.id
_entity.type
_entity.pdbx_description
1 polymer ?
#
loop_
_entity_poly.entity_id
_entity_poly.type
_entity_poly.pdbx_seq_one_letter_code
_entity_poly.pdbx_strand_id
1 'polypeptide(L)'
;MGTLACSSVPANHDPAVTLIVYRVARAHNANDKVLLSAFEAGWVESHMNNLPCGDKSSLGVFQQRWDYGWGTPEQIMDPVYASTQYVTRAIVCDRNNPGFTAGQVAQCVQRSGFPDRYDQVAAKARSLLTEATRTHAIAGGSSTDVTGDGRDDVLAFTQNALADVYVGSSTGAAFAGTSVRWNDFFSIGGETASSGDVNGDGKDDIVTFAHSNTGDVYVALSNGSSFGGGQKWHDWFAPGAEIGAVGDVNGDGRADIVAFTHNQAGDVYVALSTGTSFGPGLKWHEFFSPFGEYPVVADIDGDRKADIITFTQGAAADVIVARSTGTSFGGAQKWHDLFAVGAELPRVGDINGDGKADIVTFTCDANADVYAAVSNGSAFVGTTVKWNDFFCLGGEFPYLGDVNGDGKDDIVVFTKGNTNDIYVGLSTGTGFAAGVKWHDYFGLNGEATL
;
A
#
# COMPACT_ATOMS: atom_id res chain seq x y z
N MET A 1 -24.98 17.56 20.63
CA MET A 1 -23.88 18.48 20.31
C MET A 1 -24.35 19.34 19.15
N GLY A 2 -24.36 20.67 19.28
CA GLY A 2 -24.66 21.54 18.14
C GLY A 2 -23.45 21.61 17.24
N THR A 3 -23.59 21.23 15.98
CA THR A 3 -22.53 21.29 14.97
C THR A 3 -22.28 22.76 14.58
N LEU A 4 -21.02 23.18 14.69
CA LEU A 4 -20.56 24.49 14.21
C LEU A 4 -20.33 24.38 12.69
N ALA A 5 -20.71 25.42 11.94
CA ALA A 5 -20.24 25.54 10.56
C ALA A 5 -18.71 25.57 10.56
N CYS A 6 -18.07 24.88 9.62
CA CYS A 6 -16.61 24.93 9.51
C CYS A 6 -16.19 26.38 9.26
N SER A 7 -15.28 26.91 10.09
CA SER A 7 -14.69 28.24 9.87
C SER A 7 -13.93 28.30 8.55
N SER A 8 -13.36 27.17 8.13
CA SER A 8 -12.74 26.94 6.83
C SER A 8 -12.56 25.44 6.58
N VAL A 9 -12.70 25.00 5.33
CA VAL A 9 -12.25 23.67 4.90
C VAL A 9 -10.74 23.75 4.61
N PRO A 10 -9.90 22.80 5.09
CA PRO A 10 -8.47 22.78 4.78
C PRO A 10 -8.20 22.81 3.28
N ALA A 11 -7.16 23.51 2.84
CA ALA A 11 -6.82 23.60 1.42
C ALA A 11 -6.20 22.30 0.85
N ASN A 12 -5.56 21.51 1.72
CA ASN A 12 -4.93 20.24 1.39
C ASN A 12 -5.80 19.08 1.86
N HIS A 13 -5.64 17.91 1.23
CA HIS A 13 -6.30 16.69 1.66
C HIS A 13 -5.56 16.02 2.82
N ASP A 14 -6.26 15.12 3.50
CA ASP A 14 -5.70 14.20 4.46
C ASP A 14 -5.36 12.87 3.74
N PRO A 15 -4.07 12.52 3.56
CA PRO A 15 -3.65 11.29 2.89
C PRO A 15 -4.21 10.02 3.56
N ALA A 16 -4.36 10.03 4.89
CA ALA A 16 -4.92 8.90 5.65
C ALA A 16 -6.39 8.68 5.31
N VAL A 17 -7.18 9.76 5.26
CA VAL A 17 -8.59 9.69 4.82
C VAL A 17 -8.68 9.23 3.37
N THR A 18 -7.76 9.70 2.53
CA THR A 18 -7.69 9.33 1.11
C THR A 18 -7.43 7.83 0.94
N LEU A 19 -6.50 7.29 1.72
CA LEU A 19 -6.19 5.86 1.76
C LEU A 19 -7.37 5.03 2.29
N ILE A 20 -8.08 5.49 3.32
CA ILE A 20 -9.28 4.81 3.82
C ILE A 20 -10.38 4.75 2.74
N VAL A 21 -10.68 5.88 2.09
CA VAL A 21 -11.70 5.92 1.02
C VAL A 21 -11.34 4.94 -0.10
N TYR A 22 -10.07 4.90 -0.49
CA TYR A 22 -9.56 3.92 -1.45
C TYR A 22 -9.79 2.49 -0.99
N ARG A 23 -9.26 2.12 0.19
CA ARG A 23 -9.36 0.77 0.76
C ARG A 23 -10.81 0.30 0.84
N VAL A 24 -11.72 1.14 1.35
CA VAL A 24 -13.15 0.82 1.45
C VAL A 24 -13.81 0.68 0.09
N ALA A 25 -13.50 1.54 -0.88
CA ALA A 25 -14.07 1.39 -2.22
C ALA A 25 -13.64 0.06 -2.87
N ARG A 26 -12.38 -0.34 -2.72
CA ARG A 26 -11.88 -1.64 -3.18
C ARG A 26 -12.54 -2.81 -2.45
N ALA A 27 -12.68 -2.71 -1.13
CA ALA A 27 -13.35 -3.68 -0.28
C ALA A 27 -14.76 -4.06 -0.76
N HIS A 28 -15.47 -3.09 -1.32
CA HIS A 28 -16.83 -3.25 -1.79
C HIS A 28 -16.92 -3.56 -3.29
N ASN A 29 -15.82 -3.95 -3.94
CA ASN A 29 -15.78 -4.23 -5.37
C ASN A 29 -16.28 -3.04 -6.23
N ALA A 30 -15.97 -1.82 -5.81
CA ALA A 30 -16.26 -0.64 -6.61
C ALA A 30 -15.46 -0.70 -7.92
N ASN A 31 -16.15 -0.58 -9.06
CA ASN A 31 -15.47 -0.35 -10.33
C ASN A 31 -14.80 1.04 -10.36
N ASP A 32 -13.93 1.28 -11.34
CA ASP A 32 -13.15 2.52 -11.44
C ASP A 32 -14.02 3.79 -11.44
N LYS A 33 -15.24 3.71 -12.00
CA LYS A 33 -16.17 4.84 -12.02
C LYS A 33 -16.75 5.13 -10.64
N VAL A 34 -17.16 4.11 -9.91
CA VAL A 34 -17.65 4.24 -8.52
C VAL A 34 -16.50 4.73 -7.62
N LEU A 35 -15.31 4.17 -7.78
CA LEU A 35 -14.12 4.59 -7.05
C LEU A 35 -13.80 6.08 -7.30
N LEU A 36 -13.74 6.50 -8.57
CA LEU A 36 -13.53 7.90 -8.92
C LEU A 36 -14.63 8.80 -8.35
N SER A 37 -15.90 8.36 -8.36
CA SER A 37 -17.00 9.15 -7.79
C SER A 37 -16.81 9.43 -6.30
N ALA A 38 -16.26 8.47 -5.54
CA ALA A 38 -15.97 8.66 -4.11
C ALA A 38 -14.90 9.72 -3.89
N PHE A 39 -13.87 9.74 -4.75
CA PHE A 39 -12.82 10.75 -4.68
C PHE A 39 -13.31 12.14 -5.10
N GLU A 40 -14.15 12.24 -6.14
CA GLU A 40 -14.78 13.50 -6.53
C GLU A 40 -15.70 14.02 -5.43
N ALA A 41 -16.53 13.15 -4.83
CA ALA A 41 -17.39 13.52 -3.72
C ALA A 41 -16.58 13.98 -2.51
N GLY A 42 -15.64 13.17 -2.02
CA GLY A 42 -14.85 13.54 -0.84
C GLY A 42 -14.04 14.81 -1.06
N TRP A 43 -13.53 15.05 -2.27
CA TRP A 43 -12.85 16.30 -2.59
C TRP A 43 -13.81 17.50 -2.57
N VAL A 44 -14.98 17.42 -3.21
CA VAL A 44 -15.95 18.52 -3.22
C VAL A 44 -16.51 18.81 -1.83
N GLU A 45 -16.76 17.78 -1.03
CA GLU A 45 -17.42 17.92 0.27
C GLU A 45 -16.46 18.41 1.36
N SER A 46 -15.22 17.93 1.39
CA SER A 46 -14.29 18.25 2.50
C SER A 46 -12.83 18.40 2.09
N HIS A 47 -12.54 18.49 0.79
CA HIS A 47 -11.19 18.32 0.25
C HIS A 47 -10.51 17.03 0.75
N MET A 48 -11.27 15.93 0.93
CA MET A 48 -10.79 14.65 1.49
C MET A 48 -10.23 14.76 2.91
N ASN A 49 -10.90 15.54 3.77
CA ASN A 49 -10.61 15.62 5.21
C ASN A 49 -11.80 15.08 6.03
N ASN A 50 -11.54 14.46 7.18
CA ASN A 50 -12.59 14.01 8.09
C ASN A 50 -13.00 15.13 9.07
N LEU A 51 -14.01 15.93 8.71
CA LEU A 51 -14.33 17.17 9.43
C LEU A 51 -15.37 16.98 10.53
N PRO A 52 -15.12 17.45 11.78
CA PRO A 52 -16.10 17.46 12.87
C PRO A 52 -17.11 18.62 12.77
N CYS A 53 -17.22 19.24 11.59
CA CYS A 53 -18.04 20.43 11.31
C CYS A 53 -18.62 20.34 9.89
N GLY A 54 -19.64 21.16 9.62
CA GLY A 54 -20.32 21.19 8.32
C GLY A 54 -21.58 22.08 8.33
N ASP A 55 -22.27 22.20 7.19
CA ASP A 55 -23.59 22.84 7.16
C ASP A 55 -24.61 21.97 7.90
N LYS A 56 -25.42 22.59 8.77
CA LYS A 56 -26.41 21.90 9.62
C LYS A 56 -25.75 20.74 10.37
N SER A 57 -26.17 19.50 10.09
CA SER A 57 -25.78 18.25 10.73
C SER A 57 -24.71 17.47 9.95
N SER A 58 -24.11 18.09 8.92
CA SER A 58 -23.09 17.45 8.09
C SER A 58 -21.78 17.24 8.86
N LEU A 59 -21.20 16.04 8.73
CA LEU A 59 -19.94 15.64 9.34
C LEU A 59 -19.15 14.71 8.40
N GLY A 60 -17.85 14.61 8.66
CA GLY A 60 -16.95 13.64 8.05
C GLY A 60 -16.55 13.94 6.60
N VAL A 61 -15.85 12.98 5.99
CA VAL A 61 -15.24 13.11 4.65
C VAL A 61 -16.25 13.38 3.52
N PHE A 62 -17.47 12.89 3.66
CA PHE A 62 -18.54 13.07 2.68
C PHE A 62 -19.58 14.10 3.10
N GLN A 63 -19.35 14.85 4.18
CA GLN A 63 -20.30 15.81 4.76
C GLN A 63 -21.71 15.22 4.95
N GLN A 64 -21.76 13.96 5.40
CA GLN A 64 -22.97 13.19 5.59
C GLN A 64 -23.79 13.74 6.76
N ARG A 65 -25.12 13.66 6.67
CA ARG A 65 -26.04 14.23 7.67
C ARG A 65 -26.66 13.14 8.55
N TRP A 66 -26.37 13.18 9.84
CA TRP A 66 -26.88 12.17 10.79
C TRP A 66 -28.41 12.20 10.96
N ASP A 67 -29.03 13.36 10.74
CA ASP A 67 -30.50 13.54 10.73
C ASP A 67 -31.17 13.16 9.40
N TYR A 68 -30.40 12.64 8.42
CA TYR A 68 -30.86 12.24 7.09
C TYR A 68 -30.57 10.75 6.76
N GLY A 69 -30.37 9.92 7.79
CA GLY A 69 -30.28 8.47 7.63
C GLY A 69 -28.91 7.97 7.14
N TRP A 70 -27.85 8.76 7.35
CA TRP A 70 -26.48 8.35 7.06
C TRP A 70 -25.79 7.61 8.20
N GLY A 71 -26.28 7.72 9.43
CA GLY A 71 -25.69 7.12 10.64
C GLY A 71 -25.78 8.06 11.84
N THR A 72 -25.31 7.64 13.02
CA THR A 72 -25.13 8.56 14.17
C THR A 72 -23.94 9.49 13.93
N PRO A 73 -23.81 10.63 14.66
CA PRO A 73 -22.65 11.51 14.56
C PRO A 73 -21.30 10.78 14.73
N GLU A 74 -21.22 9.83 15.66
CA GLU A 74 -20.02 9.03 15.91
C GLU A 74 -19.70 8.13 14.71
N GLN A 75 -20.72 7.50 14.11
CA GLN A 75 -20.54 6.62 12.97
C GLN A 75 -20.10 7.38 11.71
N ILE A 76 -20.69 8.53 11.40
CA ILE A 76 -20.32 9.29 10.20
C ILE A 76 -18.99 10.07 10.37
N MET A 77 -18.48 10.16 11.59
CA MET A 77 -17.12 10.63 11.89
C MET A 77 -16.06 9.52 11.79
N ASP A 78 -16.46 8.25 11.66
CA ASP A 78 -15.58 7.15 11.30
C ASP A 78 -15.46 7.09 9.75
N PRO A 79 -14.28 7.40 9.17
CA PRO A 79 -14.10 7.41 7.72
C PRO A 79 -14.36 6.05 7.05
N VAL A 80 -14.17 4.93 7.75
CA VAL A 80 -14.46 3.59 7.22
C VAL A 80 -15.97 3.42 7.04
N TYR A 81 -16.74 3.76 8.09
CA TYR A 81 -18.19 3.70 8.04
C TYR A 81 -18.76 4.68 7.01
N ALA A 82 -18.32 5.94 7.03
CA ALA A 82 -18.80 6.97 6.11
C ALA A 82 -18.55 6.59 4.64
N SER A 83 -17.35 6.05 4.35
CA SER A 83 -17.00 5.53 3.02
C SER A 83 -17.82 4.32 2.64
N THR A 84 -18.07 3.40 3.57
CA THR A 84 -18.90 2.22 3.32
C THR A 84 -20.32 2.63 2.92
N GLN A 85 -20.91 3.58 3.66
CA GLN A 85 -22.24 4.11 3.36
C GLN A 85 -22.28 4.82 2.00
N TYR A 86 -21.25 5.57 1.64
CA TYR A 86 -21.17 6.22 0.33
C TYR A 86 -21.05 5.19 -0.81
N VAL A 87 -20.04 4.32 -0.73
CA VAL A 87 -19.69 3.38 -1.81
C VAL A 87 -20.83 2.41 -2.09
N THR A 88 -21.46 1.85 -1.05
CA THR A 88 -22.61 0.94 -1.23
C THR A 88 -23.77 1.60 -1.97
N ARG A 89 -24.05 2.88 -1.73
CA ARG A 89 -25.06 3.67 -2.47
C ARG A 89 -24.60 3.99 -3.89
N ALA A 90 -23.31 4.32 -4.07
CA ALA A 90 -22.72 4.62 -5.37
C ALA A 90 -22.79 3.42 -6.33
N ILE A 91 -22.50 2.21 -5.84
CA ILE A 91 -22.62 0.95 -6.61
C ILE A 91 -24.06 0.75 -7.11
N VAL A 92 -25.05 0.98 -6.25
CA VAL A 92 -26.47 0.86 -6.65
C VAL A 92 -26.84 1.93 -7.67
N CYS A 93 -26.34 3.16 -7.50
CA CYS A 93 -26.62 4.21 -8.46
C CYS A 93 -26.02 3.91 -9.84
N ASP A 94 -24.75 3.51 -9.88
CA ASP A 94 -24.06 3.17 -11.12
C ASP A 94 -24.75 2.02 -11.85
N ARG A 95 -25.11 0.95 -11.13
CA ARG A 95 -25.84 -0.18 -11.69
C ARG A 95 -27.16 0.22 -12.34
N ASN A 96 -27.89 1.15 -11.70
CA ASN A 96 -29.16 1.64 -12.22
C ASN A 96 -29.00 2.67 -13.35
N ASN A 97 -27.81 3.26 -13.49
CA ASN A 97 -27.53 4.35 -14.42
C ASN A 97 -26.15 4.14 -15.10
N PRO A 98 -25.98 3.07 -15.91
CA PRO A 98 -24.66 2.68 -16.41
C PRO A 98 -23.99 3.75 -17.29
N GLY A 99 -24.76 4.65 -17.90
CA GLY A 99 -24.28 5.76 -18.72
C GLY A 99 -23.81 7.00 -17.95
N PHE A 100 -23.93 7.02 -16.61
CA PHE A 100 -23.47 8.16 -15.82
C PHE A 100 -21.94 8.29 -15.84
N THR A 101 -21.45 9.53 -15.76
CA THR A 101 -20.08 9.84 -15.38
C THR A 101 -19.85 9.57 -13.88
N ALA A 102 -18.59 9.60 -13.43
CA ALA A 102 -18.27 9.50 -12.00
C ALA A 102 -18.95 10.63 -11.20
N GLY A 103 -18.95 11.86 -11.70
CA GLY A 103 -19.54 13.00 -10.99
C GLY A 103 -21.06 12.91 -10.92
N GLN A 104 -21.69 12.33 -11.94
CA GLN A 104 -23.12 12.03 -11.92
C GLN A 104 -23.47 10.91 -10.93
N VAL A 105 -22.60 9.90 -10.77
CA VAL A 105 -22.75 8.91 -9.68
C VAL A 105 -22.60 9.58 -8.32
N ALA A 106 -21.63 10.48 -8.15
CA ALA A 106 -21.46 11.25 -6.91
C ALA A 106 -22.69 12.09 -6.58
N GLN A 107 -23.22 12.81 -7.58
CA GLN A 107 -24.44 13.60 -7.43
C GLN A 107 -25.66 12.73 -7.10
N CYS A 108 -25.78 11.54 -7.68
CA CYS A 108 -26.87 10.63 -7.39
C CYS A 108 -26.91 10.17 -5.92
N VAL A 109 -25.72 10.01 -5.33
CA VAL A 109 -25.54 9.63 -3.92
C VAL A 109 -25.74 10.83 -2.99
N GLN A 110 -25.04 11.93 -3.24
CA GLN A 110 -25.03 13.11 -2.37
C GLN A 110 -26.29 13.97 -2.49
N ARG A 111 -26.89 14.01 -3.69
CA ARG A 111 -28.04 14.85 -4.03
C ARG A 111 -27.81 16.32 -3.66
N SER A 112 -26.64 16.83 -4.02
CA SER A 112 -26.24 18.21 -3.77
C SER A 112 -27.07 19.20 -4.59
N GLY A 113 -27.16 20.45 -4.12
CA GLY A 113 -27.80 21.55 -4.86
C GLY A 113 -27.02 22.05 -6.07
N PHE A 114 -25.79 21.55 -6.28
CA PHE A 114 -24.90 21.94 -7.38
C PHE A 114 -24.37 20.69 -8.11
N PRO A 115 -25.19 20.05 -8.96
CA PRO A 115 -24.90 18.74 -9.52
C PRO A 115 -23.61 18.66 -10.34
N ASP A 116 -23.26 19.75 -11.04
CA ASP A 116 -22.14 19.76 -11.98
C ASP A 116 -20.75 19.89 -11.31
N ARG A 117 -20.69 20.04 -9.97
CA ARG A 117 -19.42 20.30 -9.26
C ARG A 117 -18.49 19.09 -9.19
N TYR A 118 -19.01 17.87 -9.18
CA TYR A 118 -18.19 16.67 -9.01
C TYR A 118 -17.36 16.38 -10.27
N ASP A 119 -17.95 16.46 -11.47
CA ASP A 119 -17.21 16.25 -12.73
C ASP A 119 -16.12 17.31 -12.94
N GLN A 120 -16.27 18.51 -12.38
CA GLN A 120 -15.26 19.59 -12.49
C GLN A 120 -13.95 19.27 -11.77
N VAL A 121 -13.96 18.36 -10.79
CA VAL A 121 -12.78 18.03 -9.98
C VAL A 121 -12.14 16.70 -10.37
N ALA A 122 -12.59 16.07 -11.45
CA ALA A 122 -12.13 14.74 -11.89
C ALA A 122 -10.60 14.62 -11.98
N ALA A 123 -9.90 15.66 -12.45
CA ALA A 123 -8.44 15.66 -12.53
C ALA A 123 -7.76 15.58 -11.15
N LYS A 124 -8.27 16.35 -10.17
CA LYS A 124 -7.75 16.31 -8.80
C LYS A 124 -8.12 14.99 -8.11
N ALA A 125 -9.34 14.50 -8.31
CA ALA A 125 -9.78 13.20 -7.80
C ALA A 125 -8.90 12.05 -8.31
N ARG A 126 -8.50 12.05 -9.61
CA ARG A 126 -7.55 11.08 -10.16
C ARG A 126 -6.17 11.18 -9.52
N SER A 127 -5.66 12.38 -9.28
CA SER A 127 -4.37 12.58 -8.58
C SER A 127 -4.38 11.99 -7.17
N LEU A 128 -5.46 12.21 -6.42
CA LEU A 128 -5.64 11.64 -5.08
C LEU A 128 -5.78 10.11 -5.12
N LEU A 129 -6.48 9.60 -6.13
CA LEU A 129 -6.62 8.16 -6.35
C LEU A 129 -5.25 7.52 -6.63
N THR A 130 -4.44 8.14 -7.49
CA THR A 130 -3.06 7.70 -7.73
C THR A 130 -2.27 7.70 -6.43
N GLU A 131 -2.33 8.77 -5.63
CA GLU A 131 -1.66 8.85 -4.33
C GLU A 131 -2.05 7.70 -3.37
N ALA A 132 -3.35 7.47 -3.14
CA ALA A 132 -3.79 6.38 -2.26
C ALA A 132 -3.40 5.00 -2.78
N THR A 133 -3.41 4.85 -4.10
CA THR A 133 -2.98 3.61 -4.77
C THR A 133 -1.49 3.36 -4.57
N ARG A 134 -0.65 4.41 -4.60
CA ARG A 134 0.77 4.33 -4.27
C ARG A 134 0.96 3.84 -2.84
N THR A 135 0.30 4.49 -1.87
CA THR A 135 0.43 4.20 -0.44
C THR A 135 -0.13 2.82 -0.06
N HIS A 136 -1.20 2.35 -0.73
CA HIS A 136 -1.76 1.02 -0.48
C HIS A 136 -0.82 -0.11 -0.95
N ALA A 137 -0.04 0.12 -2.00
CA ALA A 137 0.89 -0.87 -2.56
C ALA A 137 2.23 -0.98 -1.79
N ILE A 138 2.38 -0.28 -0.65
CA ILE A 138 3.64 -0.22 0.10
C ILE A 138 3.61 -1.24 1.23
N ALA A 139 3.96 -2.48 0.88
CA ALA A 139 4.67 -3.38 1.77
C ALA A 139 6.04 -3.60 1.13
N GLY A 140 6.91 -2.60 1.21
CA GLY A 140 8.27 -2.73 0.68
C GLY A 140 9.11 -3.60 1.61
N GLY A 141 9.89 -4.49 1.01
CA GLY A 141 11.07 -5.11 1.61
C GLY A 141 10.98 -6.61 1.95
N SER A 142 9.87 -7.29 1.69
CA SER A 142 9.85 -8.75 1.86
C SER A 142 10.20 -9.42 0.54
N SER A 143 11.16 -10.34 0.59
CA SER A 143 11.17 -11.49 -0.30
C SER A 143 9.75 -12.08 -0.36
N THR A 144 9.37 -12.61 -1.49
CA THR A 144 8.10 -13.34 -1.62
C THR A 144 8.40 -14.74 -2.09
N ASP A 145 9.37 -15.39 -1.44
CA ASP A 145 9.74 -16.77 -1.68
C ASP A 145 8.80 -17.70 -0.91
N VAL A 146 7.55 -17.76 -1.38
CA VAL A 146 6.50 -18.56 -0.74
C VAL A 146 6.72 -20.06 -1.01
N THR A 147 7.57 -20.42 -1.98
CA THR A 147 7.98 -21.79 -2.27
C THR A 147 9.16 -22.27 -1.42
N GLY A 148 10.01 -21.37 -0.94
CA GLY A 148 11.25 -21.64 -0.21
C GLY A 148 12.38 -22.13 -1.10
N ASP A 149 12.37 -21.74 -2.38
CA ASP A 149 13.30 -22.20 -3.40
C ASP A 149 14.43 -21.21 -3.73
N GLY A 150 14.48 -20.11 -2.97
CA GLY A 150 15.44 -19.02 -3.07
C GLY A 150 15.15 -18.04 -4.20
N ARG A 151 13.94 -18.03 -4.74
CA ARG A 151 13.48 -17.06 -5.73
C ARG A 151 12.19 -16.43 -5.28
N ASP A 152 12.09 -15.12 -5.48
CA ASP A 152 10.85 -14.42 -5.21
C ASP A 152 9.77 -14.81 -6.23
N ASP A 153 8.60 -15.15 -5.70
CA ASP A 153 7.37 -15.45 -6.43
C ASP A 153 6.47 -14.21 -6.51
N VAL A 154 5.44 -14.27 -7.36
CA VAL A 154 4.42 -13.21 -7.45
C VAL A 154 3.08 -13.68 -6.94
N LEU A 155 2.37 -12.79 -6.24
CA LEU A 155 1.05 -13.10 -5.66
C LEU A 155 -0.02 -12.15 -6.21
N ALA A 156 -1.23 -12.68 -6.36
CA ALA A 156 -2.43 -11.89 -6.64
C ALA A 156 -3.53 -12.19 -5.61
N PHE A 157 -3.99 -11.14 -4.94
CA PHE A 157 -5.09 -11.15 -3.97
C PHE A 157 -6.32 -10.58 -4.65
N THR A 158 -7.24 -11.48 -5.01
CA THR A 158 -8.47 -11.06 -5.65
C THR A 158 -9.36 -10.33 -4.65
N GLN A 159 -10.14 -9.36 -5.12
CA GLN A 159 -11.13 -8.68 -4.28
C GLN A 159 -12.54 -9.26 -4.46
N ASN A 160 -12.65 -10.43 -5.12
CA ASN A 160 -13.91 -11.10 -5.37
C ASN A 160 -14.58 -11.56 -4.06
N ALA A 161 -15.79 -12.15 -4.13
CA ALA A 161 -16.52 -12.58 -2.94
C ALA A 161 -15.78 -13.63 -2.07
N LEU A 162 -14.80 -14.32 -2.63
CA LEU A 162 -13.98 -15.32 -1.97
C LEU A 162 -12.60 -14.77 -1.57
N ALA A 163 -12.19 -13.57 -2.01
CA ALA A 163 -10.84 -13.05 -1.82
C ALA A 163 -9.74 -14.12 -1.99
N ASP A 164 -9.75 -14.78 -3.15
CA ASP A 164 -8.80 -15.83 -3.49
C ASP A 164 -7.36 -15.28 -3.59
N VAL A 165 -6.38 -16.12 -3.24
CA VAL A 165 -4.94 -15.83 -3.42
C VAL A 165 -4.36 -16.78 -4.47
N TYR A 166 -3.75 -16.21 -5.51
CA TYR A 166 -3.06 -16.93 -6.57
C TYR A 166 -1.55 -16.67 -6.48
N VAL A 167 -0.75 -17.69 -6.79
CA VAL A 167 0.72 -17.63 -6.81
C VAL A 167 1.21 -17.96 -8.21
N GLY A 168 2.12 -17.13 -8.71
CA GLY A 168 2.94 -17.40 -9.88
C GLY A 168 4.37 -17.69 -9.41
N SER A 169 4.72 -18.97 -9.31
CA SER A 169 6.03 -19.36 -8.77
C SER A 169 7.15 -19.06 -9.77
N SER A 170 8.27 -18.50 -9.32
CA SER A 170 9.38 -18.18 -10.22
C SER A 170 10.16 -19.43 -10.63
N THR A 171 10.43 -19.55 -11.93
CA THR A 171 11.35 -20.56 -12.46
C THR A 171 12.76 -20.02 -12.71
N GLY A 172 13.03 -18.77 -12.30
CA GLY A 172 14.24 -18.01 -12.59
C GLY A 172 14.35 -17.46 -14.02
N ALA A 173 13.28 -17.59 -14.81
CA ALA A 173 13.21 -17.07 -16.18
C ALA A 173 11.79 -16.70 -16.63
N ALA A 174 10.78 -17.08 -15.84
CA ALA A 174 9.37 -16.82 -16.04
C ALA A 174 8.65 -17.09 -14.70
N PHE A 175 7.40 -16.65 -14.58
CA PHE A 175 6.52 -17.09 -13.50
C PHE A 175 5.60 -18.20 -14.01
N ALA A 176 5.45 -19.27 -13.22
CA ALA A 176 4.62 -20.42 -13.54
C ALA A 176 3.33 -20.42 -12.70
N GLY A 177 2.19 -20.63 -13.36
CA GLY A 177 0.89 -20.71 -12.71
C GLY A 177 0.04 -19.48 -12.97
N THR A 178 -1.16 -19.68 -13.54
CA THR A 178 -2.15 -18.62 -13.82
C THR A 178 -3.51 -18.89 -13.17
N SER A 179 -3.65 -20.06 -12.53
CA SER A 179 -4.93 -20.59 -12.05
C SER A 179 -4.81 -21.44 -10.79
N VAL A 180 -3.60 -21.55 -10.23
CA VAL A 180 -3.40 -22.30 -8.99
C VAL A 180 -3.72 -21.36 -7.84
N ARG A 181 -4.93 -21.52 -7.32
CA ARG A 181 -5.36 -20.86 -6.10
C ARG A 181 -4.69 -21.54 -4.90
N TRP A 182 -3.89 -20.79 -4.16
CA TRP A 182 -3.22 -21.27 -2.95
C TRP A 182 -4.03 -21.00 -1.68
N ASN A 183 -4.95 -20.02 -1.71
CA ASN A 183 -5.86 -19.74 -0.61
C ASN A 183 -7.20 -19.19 -1.08
N ASP A 184 -8.23 -19.32 -0.26
CA ASP A 184 -9.46 -18.53 -0.33
C ASP A 184 -9.77 -17.90 1.01
N PHE A 185 -10.48 -16.78 0.97
CA PHE A 185 -10.92 -15.97 2.11
C PHE A 185 -9.77 -15.31 2.87
N PHE A 186 -8.83 -14.70 2.14
CA PHE A 186 -7.72 -13.96 2.74
C PHE A 186 -7.59 -12.55 2.17
N SER A 187 -7.23 -11.57 3.01
CA SER A 187 -7.22 -10.15 2.66
C SER A 187 -8.58 -9.63 2.17
N ILE A 188 -9.64 -9.93 2.94
CA ILE A 188 -11.03 -9.69 2.54
C ILE A 188 -11.39 -8.24 2.79
N GLY A 189 -11.86 -7.54 1.76
CA GLY A 189 -12.51 -6.26 1.97
C GLY A 189 -11.51 -5.12 2.18
N GLY A 190 -10.53 -4.99 1.28
CA GLY A 190 -9.62 -3.84 1.24
C GLY A 190 -8.60 -3.80 2.39
N GLU A 191 -8.36 -4.95 3.02
CA GLU A 191 -7.23 -5.17 3.92
C GLU A 191 -5.91 -4.98 3.16
N THR A 192 -4.82 -4.72 3.90
CA THR A 192 -3.49 -4.68 3.28
C THR A 192 -2.86 -6.05 3.41
N ALA A 193 -2.51 -6.68 2.29
CA ALA A 193 -1.72 -7.90 2.28
C ALA A 193 -0.22 -7.57 2.26
N SER A 194 0.58 -8.45 2.85
CA SER A 194 2.04 -8.47 2.83
C SER A 194 2.51 -9.93 2.85
N SER A 195 3.78 -10.16 2.53
CA SER A 195 4.48 -11.43 2.69
C SER A 195 5.57 -11.32 3.76
N GLY A 196 6.06 -12.48 4.22
CA GLY A 196 7.27 -12.63 5.04
C GLY A 196 7.27 -13.95 5.83
N ASP A 197 8.44 -14.53 6.08
CA ASP A 197 8.60 -15.75 6.90
C ASP A 197 8.36 -15.45 8.39
N VAL A 198 7.10 -15.35 8.79
CA VAL A 198 6.72 -15.03 10.17
C VAL A 198 6.91 -16.22 11.11
N ASN A 199 7.08 -17.43 10.58
CA ASN A 199 7.21 -18.65 11.36
C ASN A 199 8.66 -19.18 11.49
N GLY A 200 9.56 -18.71 10.62
CA GLY A 200 10.99 -19.02 10.62
C GLY A 200 11.34 -20.35 9.94
N ASP A 201 10.52 -20.82 9.00
CA ASP A 201 10.73 -22.09 8.29
C ASP A 201 11.35 -21.95 6.89
N GLY A 202 11.78 -20.74 6.53
CA GLY A 202 12.42 -20.38 5.28
C GLY A 202 11.45 -20.31 4.10
N LYS A 203 10.15 -20.18 4.35
CA LYS A 203 9.13 -19.86 3.33
C LYS A 203 8.39 -18.63 3.75
N ASP A 204 8.17 -17.71 2.81
CA ASP A 204 7.36 -16.55 3.10
C ASP A 204 5.88 -16.95 3.27
N ASP A 205 5.29 -16.45 4.34
CA ASP A 205 3.87 -16.57 4.65
C ASP A 205 3.13 -15.33 4.13
N ILE A 206 1.80 -15.36 4.12
CA ILE A 206 1.00 -14.15 3.86
C ILE A 206 0.41 -13.62 5.15
N VAL A 207 0.51 -12.30 5.31
CA VAL A 207 -0.02 -11.52 6.43
C VAL A 207 -1.03 -10.52 5.89
N THR A 208 -2.14 -10.33 6.58
CA THR A 208 -3.05 -9.24 6.24
C THR A 208 -3.46 -8.43 7.47
N PHE A 209 -3.42 -7.11 7.30
CA PHE A 209 -3.81 -6.12 8.30
C PHE A 209 -5.26 -5.71 8.05
N ALA A 210 -6.16 -6.12 8.94
CA ALA A 210 -7.57 -5.78 8.86
C ALA A 210 -7.77 -4.34 9.33
N HIS A 211 -8.05 -3.43 8.40
CA HIS A 211 -8.29 -2.00 8.70
C HIS A 211 -9.66 -1.71 9.32
N SER A 212 -10.41 -2.75 9.66
CA SER A 212 -11.71 -2.62 10.32
C SER A 212 -11.55 -2.11 11.76
N ASN A 213 -12.65 -1.79 12.43
CA ASN A 213 -12.63 -1.35 13.83
C ASN A 213 -12.06 -2.39 14.81
N THR A 214 -11.80 -3.63 14.36
CA THR A 214 -11.05 -4.61 15.15
C THR A 214 -9.55 -4.44 15.02
N GLY A 215 -9.00 -4.04 13.87
CA GLY A 215 -7.54 -3.97 13.70
C GLY A 215 -6.85 -5.34 13.71
N ASP A 216 -7.59 -6.44 13.47
CA ASP A 216 -7.03 -7.79 13.56
C ASP A 216 -5.90 -8.00 12.52
N VAL A 217 -4.93 -8.86 12.84
CA VAL A 217 -3.91 -9.34 11.88
C VAL A 217 -4.08 -10.83 11.68
N TYR A 218 -4.27 -11.24 10.43
CA TYR A 218 -4.38 -12.64 10.04
C TYR A 218 -3.13 -13.10 9.30
N VAL A 219 -2.75 -14.36 9.53
CA VAL A 219 -1.60 -15.03 8.92
C VAL A 219 -2.09 -16.32 8.30
N ALA A 220 -1.66 -16.60 7.06
CA ALA A 220 -1.81 -17.92 6.46
C ALA A 220 -0.42 -18.46 6.10
N LEU A 221 -0.05 -19.56 6.76
CA LEU A 221 1.29 -20.14 6.63
C LEU A 221 1.45 -20.85 5.29
N SER A 222 2.58 -20.64 4.63
CA SER A 222 2.96 -21.39 3.43
C SER A 222 3.49 -22.77 3.80
N ASN A 223 3.25 -23.75 2.92
CA ASN A 223 3.94 -25.04 2.95
C ASN A 223 4.79 -25.29 1.70
N GLY A 224 5.03 -24.25 0.90
CA GLY A 224 5.77 -24.32 -0.37
C GLY A 224 4.93 -24.71 -1.59
N SER A 225 3.63 -24.99 -1.40
CA SER A 225 2.72 -25.36 -2.48
C SER A 225 1.27 -24.89 -2.32
N SER A 226 0.94 -24.32 -1.15
CA SER A 226 -0.37 -23.77 -0.78
C SER A 226 -0.24 -22.99 0.53
N PHE A 227 -1.21 -22.12 0.82
CA PHE A 227 -1.33 -21.51 2.14
C PHE A 227 -2.36 -22.25 2.99
N GLY A 228 -2.11 -22.36 4.29
CA GLY A 228 -3.10 -22.82 5.27
C GLY A 228 -4.29 -21.85 5.42
N GLY A 229 -5.30 -22.21 6.22
CA GLY A 229 -6.41 -21.29 6.49
C GLY A 229 -5.96 -20.10 7.33
N GLY A 230 -6.39 -18.87 6.97
CA GLY A 230 -6.05 -17.66 7.71
C GLY A 230 -6.37 -17.76 9.20
N GLN A 231 -5.36 -17.58 10.05
CA GLN A 231 -5.46 -17.59 11.50
C GLN A 231 -5.23 -16.19 12.04
N LYS A 232 -6.02 -15.78 13.02
CA LYS A 232 -5.76 -14.52 13.71
C LYS A 232 -4.54 -14.65 14.61
N TRP A 233 -3.54 -13.81 14.37
CA TRP A 233 -2.28 -13.77 15.14
C TRP A 233 -2.15 -12.53 16.01
N HIS A 234 -2.92 -11.47 15.74
CA HIS A 234 -3.01 -10.29 16.60
C HIS A 234 -4.42 -9.68 16.54
N ASP A 235 -4.87 -9.06 17.62
CA ASP A 235 -6.24 -8.55 17.75
C ASP A 235 -6.41 -7.08 17.35
N TRP A 236 -5.35 -6.26 17.46
CA TRP A 236 -5.42 -4.82 17.15
C TRP A 236 -4.04 -4.26 16.77
N PHE A 237 -3.75 -4.12 15.49
CA PHE A 237 -2.46 -3.60 14.99
C PHE A 237 -2.65 -2.95 13.61
N ALA A 238 -2.01 -1.79 13.41
CA ALA A 238 -2.15 -0.97 12.21
C ALA A 238 -3.62 -0.69 11.77
N PRO A 239 -4.55 -0.29 12.66
CA PRO A 239 -5.95 -0.05 12.29
C PRO A 239 -6.16 1.18 11.40
N GLY A 240 -7.28 1.21 10.67
CA GLY A 240 -7.76 2.40 9.97
C GLY A 240 -6.81 2.90 8.88
N ALA A 241 -6.16 4.04 9.13
CA ALA A 241 -5.25 4.68 8.18
C ALA A 241 -3.77 4.38 8.44
N GLU A 242 -3.47 3.61 9.48
CA GLU A 242 -2.10 3.20 9.75
C GLU A 242 -1.56 2.31 8.61
N ILE A 243 -0.23 2.27 8.51
CA ILE A 243 0.47 1.45 7.53
C ILE A 243 1.14 0.31 8.28
N GLY A 244 0.70 -0.92 7.99
CA GLY A 244 1.31 -2.14 8.45
C GLY A 244 2.40 -2.60 7.47
N ALA A 245 3.52 -3.07 8.00
CA ALA A 245 4.62 -3.67 7.27
C ALA A 245 5.10 -4.94 7.99
N VAL A 246 5.84 -5.78 7.27
CA VAL A 246 6.37 -7.06 7.75
C VAL A 246 7.88 -7.08 7.54
N GLY A 247 8.65 -7.55 8.52
CA GLY A 247 10.11 -7.70 8.42
C GLY A 247 10.75 -8.09 9.74
N ASP A 248 11.87 -8.82 9.72
CA ASP A 248 12.58 -9.26 10.93
C ASP A 248 13.34 -8.09 11.55
N VAL A 249 12.69 -7.31 12.43
CA VAL A 249 13.31 -6.13 13.04
C VAL A 249 14.19 -6.49 14.23
N ASN A 250 14.17 -7.75 14.69
CA ASN A 250 14.87 -8.18 15.89
C ASN A 250 16.08 -9.10 15.61
N GLY A 251 16.16 -9.66 14.42
CA GLY A 251 17.23 -10.52 13.93
C GLY A 251 17.13 -11.97 14.40
N ASP A 252 15.93 -12.45 14.74
CA ASP A 252 15.71 -13.84 15.18
C ASP A 252 15.36 -14.81 14.05
N GLY A 253 15.33 -14.33 12.81
CA GLY A 253 15.01 -15.07 11.60
C GLY A 253 13.51 -15.25 11.39
N ARG A 254 12.66 -14.53 12.12
CA ARG A 254 11.21 -14.46 11.87
C ARG A 254 10.83 -13.03 11.52
N ALA A 255 10.00 -12.88 10.49
CA ALA A 255 9.41 -11.60 10.20
C ALA A 255 8.45 -11.15 11.31
N ASP A 256 8.64 -9.93 11.79
CA ASP A 256 7.78 -9.24 12.75
C ASP A 256 6.79 -8.33 12.02
N ILE A 257 5.84 -7.73 12.76
CA ILE A 257 4.95 -6.70 12.20
C ILE A 257 5.28 -5.32 12.78
N VAL A 258 5.25 -4.32 11.89
CA VAL A 258 5.53 -2.91 12.20
C VAL A 258 4.32 -2.07 11.79
N ALA A 259 3.86 -1.19 12.67
CA ALA A 259 2.78 -0.24 12.40
C ALA A 259 3.32 1.19 12.45
N PHE A 260 3.20 1.90 11.34
CA PHE A 260 3.40 3.34 11.28
C PHE A 260 2.04 4.00 11.52
N THR A 261 1.90 4.78 12.60
CA THR A 261 0.62 5.46 12.87
C THR A 261 0.24 6.44 11.77
N HIS A 262 1.24 6.83 10.96
CA HIS A 262 1.13 7.68 9.79
C HIS A 262 0.24 8.90 10.04
N ASN A 263 0.46 9.52 11.19
CA ASN A 263 -0.28 10.68 11.66
C ASN A 263 0.68 11.77 12.17
N GLN A 264 0.16 12.82 12.81
CA GLN A 264 1.00 13.93 13.28
C GLN A 264 2.02 13.49 14.35
N ALA A 265 1.72 12.45 15.14
CA ALA A 265 2.66 11.90 16.10
C ALA A 265 3.75 11.06 15.42
N GLY A 266 3.41 10.39 14.30
CA GLY A 266 4.34 9.51 13.58
C GLY A 266 4.95 8.44 14.49
N ASP A 267 4.18 7.87 15.40
CA ASP A 267 4.67 6.81 16.27
C ASP A 267 4.85 5.51 15.45
N VAL A 268 5.84 4.70 15.83
CA VAL A 268 6.09 3.39 15.22
C VAL A 268 5.98 2.32 16.30
N TYR A 269 5.08 1.37 16.08
CA TYR A 269 4.85 0.23 16.95
C TYR A 269 5.36 -1.05 16.30
N VAL A 270 5.88 -1.96 17.12
CA VAL A 270 6.38 -3.27 16.69
C VAL A 270 5.73 -4.34 17.54
N ALA A 271 5.25 -5.42 16.91
CA ALA A 271 4.86 -6.64 17.59
C ALA A 271 5.71 -7.80 17.05
N LEU A 272 6.50 -8.40 17.94
CA LEU A 272 7.45 -9.46 17.58
C LEU A 272 6.73 -10.78 17.31
N SER A 273 7.17 -11.53 16.30
CA SER A 273 6.67 -12.87 16.02
C SER A 273 7.19 -13.89 17.03
N THR A 274 6.31 -14.78 17.44
CA THR A 274 6.66 -15.97 18.23
C THR A 274 6.75 -17.24 17.36
N GLY A 275 6.50 -17.10 16.06
CA GLY A 275 6.32 -18.19 15.10
C GLY A 275 4.95 -18.86 15.13
N THR A 276 4.05 -18.44 16.03
CA THR A 276 2.66 -18.92 16.11
C THR A 276 1.63 -17.83 16.42
N SER A 277 2.08 -16.64 16.80
CA SER A 277 1.31 -15.42 17.04
C SER A 277 2.26 -14.23 17.10
N PHE A 278 1.72 -13.00 17.08
CA PHE A 278 2.49 -11.81 17.41
C PHE A 278 2.36 -11.47 18.90
N GLY A 279 3.42 -10.94 19.49
CA GLY A 279 3.45 -10.40 20.85
C GLY A 279 2.68 -9.07 20.97
N PRO A 280 2.74 -8.39 22.12
CA PRO A 280 2.13 -7.07 22.26
C PRO A 280 2.80 -6.03 21.36
N GLY A 281 2.00 -5.15 20.75
CA GLY A 281 2.51 -3.96 20.06
C GLY A 281 3.15 -2.97 21.02
N LEU A 282 4.46 -2.74 20.88
CA LEU A 282 5.24 -1.81 21.70
C LEU A 282 5.74 -0.65 20.84
N LYS A 283 5.69 0.56 21.40
CA LYS A 283 6.25 1.74 20.72
C LYS A 283 7.78 1.65 20.68
N TRP A 284 8.35 1.61 19.48
CA TRP A 284 9.79 1.51 19.25
C TRP A 284 10.42 2.81 18.73
N HIS A 285 9.61 3.72 18.16
CA HIS A 285 10.06 5.03 17.70
C HIS A 285 8.91 6.05 17.76
N GLU A 286 9.25 7.34 17.74
CA GLU A 286 8.30 8.46 17.67
C GLU A 286 8.70 9.44 16.58
N PHE A 287 7.73 10.15 16.00
CA PHE A 287 7.97 11.14 14.94
C PHE A 287 8.74 10.58 13.72
N PHE A 288 8.29 9.44 13.19
CA PHE A 288 8.81 8.84 11.97
C PHE A 288 7.69 8.59 10.98
N SER A 289 7.91 8.92 9.71
CA SER A 289 6.92 8.82 8.65
C SER A 289 5.55 9.45 8.98
N PRO A 290 5.50 10.73 9.41
CA PRO A 290 4.23 11.46 9.55
C PRO A 290 3.47 11.52 8.21
N PHE A 291 2.26 12.08 8.24
CA PHE A 291 1.37 12.16 7.07
C PHE A 291 2.08 12.62 5.79
N GLY A 292 1.84 11.90 4.69
CA GLY A 292 2.33 12.25 3.35
C GLY A 292 3.73 11.73 3.02
N GLU A 293 4.37 11.02 3.94
CA GLU A 293 5.62 10.29 3.68
C GLU A 293 5.37 8.80 3.39
N TYR A 294 6.37 8.11 2.85
CA TYR A 294 6.26 6.68 2.51
C TYR A 294 7.18 5.83 3.38
N PRO A 295 6.64 5.07 4.35
CA PRO A 295 7.44 4.20 5.19
C PRO A 295 7.73 2.85 4.52
N VAL A 296 8.91 2.29 4.80
CA VAL A 296 9.34 0.94 4.37
C VAL A 296 10.15 0.28 5.49
N VAL A 297 10.12 -1.05 5.57
CA VAL A 297 10.91 -1.87 6.49
C VAL A 297 11.87 -2.73 5.69
N ALA A 298 13.19 -2.61 5.91
CA ALA A 298 14.22 -3.42 5.23
C ALA A 298 15.57 -3.32 5.95
N ASP A 299 16.41 -4.35 5.85
CA ASP A 299 17.80 -4.31 6.38
C ASP A 299 18.69 -3.47 5.46
N ILE A 300 18.94 -2.22 5.83
CA ILE A 300 19.71 -1.29 4.98
C ILE A 300 21.18 -1.23 5.33
N ASP A 301 21.60 -1.77 6.48
CA ASP A 301 22.99 -1.72 6.94
C ASP A 301 23.69 -3.08 7.01
N GLY A 302 22.94 -4.15 6.73
CA GLY A 302 23.43 -5.51 6.55
C GLY A 302 23.66 -6.23 7.87
N ASP A 303 23.04 -5.76 8.95
CA ASP A 303 23.13 -6.38 10.28
C ASP A 303 22.11 -7.52 10.50
N ARG A 304 21.29 -7.81 9.48
CA ARG A 304 20.17 -8.77 9.45
C ARG A 304 18.99 -8.38 10.31
N LYS A 305 18.84 -7.10 10.64
CA LYS A 305 17.63 -6.57 11.25
C LYS A 305 17.05 -5.54 10.31
N ALA A 306 15.76 -5.68 10.05
CA ALA A 306 15.06 -4.70 9.25
C ALA A 306 14.99 -3.37 10.01
N ASP A 307 15.42 -2.31 9.33
CA ASP A 307 15.34 -0.92 9.75
C ASP A 307 14.06 -0.28 9.24
N ILE A 308 13.79 0.96 9.67
CA ILE A 308 12.70 1.76 9.11
C ILE A 308 13.25 2.90 8.25
N ILE A 309 12.61 3.12 7.11
CA ILE A 309 12.97 4.13 6.12
C ILE A 309 11.71 4.93 5.80
N THR A 310 11.84 6.24 5.59
CA THR A 310 10.75 7.06 5.07
C THR A 310 11.22 7.99 3.95
N PHE A 311 10.40 8.09 2.90
CA PHE A 311 10.60 9.03 1.79
C PHE A 311 9.74 10.27 2.01
N THR A 312 10.37 11.40 2.28
CA THR A 312 9.70 12.68 2.55
C THR A 312 9.28 13.34 1.24
N GLN A 313 8.11 12.97 0.71
CA GLN A 313 7.64 13.44 -0.59
C GLN A 313 7.57 14.98 -0.67
N GLY A 314 7.90 15.55 -1.84
CA GLY A 314 7.88 17.00 -2.07
C GLY A 314 9.18 17.53 -2.67
N ALA A 315 9.47 18.81 -2.45
CA ALA A 315 10.64 19.47 -3.03
C ALA A 315 11.97 19.08 -2.35
N ALA A 316 11.92 18.60 -1.10
CA ALA A 316 13.08 18.06 -0.41
C ALA A 316 13.36 16.62 -0.87
N ALA A 317 12.34 15.75 -0.86
CA ALA A 317 12.52 14.35 -1.26
C ALA A 317 13.67 13.68 -0.48
N ASP A 318 13.81 14.03 0.81
CA ASP A 318 14.82 13.44 1.68
C ASP A 318 14.43 11.98 1.99
N VAL A 319 15.45 11.12 2.14
CA VAL A 319 15.31 9.74 2.64
C VAL A 319 15.85 9.69 4.05
N ILE A 320 14.97 9.34 4.99
CA ILE A 320 15.27 9.30 6.42
C ILE A 320 15.25 7.84 6.88
N VAL A 321 16.26 7.44 7.63
CA VAL A 321 16.44 6.07 8.13
C VAL A 321 16.56 6.10 9.65
N ALA A 322 15.88 5.17 10.34
CA ALA A 322 16.13 4.89 11.73
C ALA A 322 16.45 3.39 11.87
N ARG A 323 17.67 3.11 12.34
CA ARG A 323 18.20 1.75 12.36
C ARG A 323 17.68 0.92 13.52
N SER A 324 17.41 -0.36 13.31
CA SER A 324 16.99 -1.24 14.37
C SER A 324 18.14 -1.57 15.32
N THR A 325 17.83 -1.62 16.61
CA THR A 325 18.72 -2.19 17.64
C THR A 325 18.37 -3.64 17.97
N GLY A 326 17.23 -4.11 17.47
CA GLY A 326 16.57 -5.35 17.85
C GLY A 326 15.63 -5.24 19.06
N THR A 327 15.54 -4.06 19.67
CA THR A 327 14.59 -3.77 20.77
C THR A 327 13.91 -2.40 20.69
N SER A 328 14.38 -1.55 19.78
CA SER A 328 13.87 -0.23 19.44
C SER A 328 14.53 0.24 18.14
N PHE A 329 14.03 1.30 17.53
CA PHE A 329 14.77 2.00 16.47
C PHE A 329 15.64 3.12 17.07
N GLY A 330 16.82 3.33 16.50
CA GLY A 330 17.72 4.44 16.85
C GLY A 330 17.17 5.79 16.37
N GLY A 331 17.93 6.86 16.59
CA GLY A 331 17.51 8.19 16.14
C GLY A 331 17.44 8.27 14.61
N ALA A 332 16.39 8.88 14.08
CA ALA A 332 16.20 9.14 12.66
C ALA A 332 17.33 10.01 12.08
N GLN A 333 17.89 9.58 10.94
CA GLN A 333 19.00 10.23 10.25
C GLN A 333 18.68 10.40 8.78
N LYS A 334 19.06 11.55 8.21
CA LYS A 334 18.99 11.74 6.78
C LYS A 334 20.12 10.99 6.07
N TRP A 335 19.75 10.08 5.17
CA TRP A 335 20.68 9.24 4.41
C TRP A 335 20.76 9.62 2.92
N HIS A 336 19.77 10.36 2.42
CA HIS A 336 19.78 10.96 1.07
C HIS A 336 18.93 12.24 1.05
N ASP A 337 19.25 13.21 0.19
CA ASP A 337 18.65 14.55 0.18
C ASP A 337 17.84 14.91 -1.07
N LEU A 338 17.71 14.00 -2.04
CA LEU A 338 16.86 14.16 -3.22
C LEU A 338 16.55 12.82 -3.93
N PHE A 339 15.57 12.05 -3.46
CA PHE A 339 15.17 10.77 -4.06
C PHE A 339 13.66 10.56 -4.03
N ALA A 340 13.09 9.93 -5.07
CA ALA A 340 11.65 9.73 -5.23
C ALA A 340 10.88 11.07 -5.29
N VAL A 341 11.25 11.94 -6.22
CA VAL A 341 10.73 13.32 -6.30
C VAL A 341 9.31 13.31 -6.87
N GLY A 342 8.38 14.03 -6.22
CA GLY A 342 7.06 14.29 -6.77
C GLY A 342 6.13 13.08 -6.83
N ALA A 343 5.94 12.51 -8.02
CA ALA A 343 4.99 11.42 -8.26
C ALA A 343 5.66 10.05 -8.35
N GLU A 344 6.98 9.99 -8.28
CA GLU A 344 7.74 8.75 -8.41
C GLU A 344 7.40 7.72 -7.31
N LEU A 345 7.65 6.44 -7.60
CA LEU A 345 7.34 5.32 -6.73
C LEU A 345 8.63 4.75 -6.12
N PRO A 346 8.93 4.99 -4.84
CA PRO A 346 10.08 4.37 -4.20
C PRO A 346 9.84 2.90 -3.87
N ARG A 347 10.89 2.09 -3.98
CA ARG A 347 11.04 0.70 -3.52
C ARG A 347 12.39 0.53 -2.84
N VAL A 348 12.49 -0.51 -2.02
CA VAL A 348 13.69 -0.83 -1.24
C VAL A 348 13.98 -2.31 -1.39
N GLY A 349 15.23 -2.68 -1.67
CA GLY A 349 15.66 -4.06 -1.95
C GLY A 349 17.16 -4.16 -2.29
N ASP A 350 17.79 -5.31 -2.10
CA ASP A 350 19.23 -5.52 -2.37
C ASP A 350 19.50 -5.72 -3.86
N ILE A 351 19.49 -4.63 -4.62
CA ILE A 351 19.63 -4.67 -6.08
C ILE A 351 21.06 -4.96 -6.53
N ASN A 352 22.04 -4.98 -5.61
CA ASN A 352 23.45 -5.17 -5.94
C ASN A 352 24.07 -6.46 -5.40
N GLY A 353 23.40 -7.14 -4.47
CA GLY A 353 23.77 -8.41 -3.87
C GLY A 353 24.85 -8.31 -2.80
N ASP A 354 24.94 -7.18 -2.09
CA ASP A 354 25.91 -6.98 -1.00
C ASP A 354 25.32 -7.19 0.40
N GLY A 355 24.08 -7.67 0.47
CA GLY A 355 23.34 -7.95 1.69
C GLY A 355 22.77 -6.70 2.37
N LYS A 356 22.75 -5.55 1.69
CA LYS A 356 22.08 -4.33 2.17
C LYS A 356 20.99 -3.93 1.19
N ALA A 357 19.84 -3.56 1.72
CA ALA A 357 18.79 -3.02 0.88
C ALA A 357 19.16 -1.62 0.38
N ASP A 358 18.98 -1.43 -0.93
CA ASP A 358 19.18 -0.20 -1.68
C ASP A 358 17.84 0.48 -1.95
N ILE A 359 17.87 1.69 -2.51
CA ILE A 359 16.64 2.40 -2.91
C ILE A 359 16.53 2.52 -4.41
N VAL A 360 15.32 2.27 -4.93
CA VAL A 360 14.96 2.42 -6.34
C VAL A 360 13.72 3.30 -6.43
N THR A 361 13.66 4.17 -7.44
CA THR A 361 12.47 4.98 -7.72
C THR A 361 12.09 4.88 -9.19
N PHE A 362 10.78 4.74 -9.45
CA PHE A 362 10.19 4.60 -10.78
C PHE A 362 9.39 5.85 -11.12
N THR A 363 9.60 6.44 -12.29
CA THR A 363 8.83 7.63 -12.68
C THR A 363 7.38 7.31 -13.03
N CYS A 364 7.12 6.11 -13.57
CA CYS A 364 5.79 5.65 -13.98
C CYS A 364 5.02 6.70 -14.79
N ASP A 365 5.74 7.34 -15.71
CA ASP A 365 5.26 8.38 -16.62
C ASP A 365 5.58 7.98 -18.08
N ALA A 366 5.51 8.94 -19.01
CA ALA A 366 5.82 8.67 -20.41
C ALA A 366 7.31 8.37 -20.66
N ASN A 367 8.20 8.72 -19.73
CA ASN A 367 9.63 8.43 -19.84
C ASN A 367 9.95 7.04 -19.28
N ALA A 368 9.20 6.59 -18.26
CA ALA A 368 9.35 5.27 -17.65
C ALA A 368 10.77 4.98 -17.10
N ASP A 369 11.45 6.02 -16.62
CA ASP A 369 12.80 5.95 -16.08
C ASP A 369 12.82 5.24 -14.71
N VAL A 370 13.94 4.57 -14.43
CA VAL A 370 14.25 3.97 -13.13
C VAL A 370 15.59 4.51 -12.62
N TYR A 371 15.56 5.11 -11.42
CA TYR A 371 16.76 5.61 -10.74
C TYR A 371 17.03 4.77 -9.50
N ALA A 372 18.30 4.58 -9.16
CA ALA A 372 18.70 3.84 -7.97
C ALA A 372 19.85 4.52 -7.21
N ALA A 373 19.90 4.27 -5.91
CA ALA A 373 21.00 4.66 -5.03
C ALA A 373 21.33 3.50 -4.08
N VAL A 374 22.62 3.19 -3.95
CA VAL A 374 23.11 2.00 -3.24
C VAL A 374 23.47 2.34 -1.80
N SER A 375 23.04 1.53 -0.84
CA SER A 375 23.40 1.66 0.56
C SER A 375 24.87 1.31 0.77
N ASN A 376 25.57 2.14 1.55
CA ASN A 376 26.90 1.79 2.08
C ASN A 376 26.85 1.42 3.58
N GLY A 377 25.65 1.21 4.13
CA GLY A 377 25.39 0.96 5.55
C GLY A 377 25.38 2.21 6.45
N SER A 378 25.49 3.41 5.86
CA SER A 378 25.39 4.67 6.60
C SER A 378 24.76 5.83 5.81
N ALA A 379 24.63 5.67 4.49
CA ALA A 379 23.97 6.59 3.57
C ALA A 379 23.65 5.84 2.27
N PHE A 380 22.74 6.40 1.47
CA PHE A 380 22.55 5.96 0.08
C PHE A 380 23.48 6.77 -0.83
N VAL A 381 24.20 6.08 -1.71
CA VAL A 381 25.20 6.64 -2.62
C VAL A 381 24.69 6.57 -4.04
N GLY A 382 24.74 7.71 -4.72
CA GLY A 382 24.26 7.85 -6.09
C GLY A 382 23.03 8.74 -6.12
N THR A 383 23.19 9.94 -6.70
CA THR A 383 22.08 10.86 -6.94
C THR A 383 21.78 10.86 -8.43
N THR A 384 20.50 10.74 -8.78
CA THR A 384 20.01 10.74 -10.17
C THR A 384 20.71 9.74 -11.11
N VAL A 385 21.20 8.62 -10.56
CA VAL A 385 21.80 7.54 -11.34
C VAL A 385 20.69 6.71 -11.97
N LYS A 386 20.55 6.83 -13.28
CA LYS A 386 19.55 6.07 -14.05
C LYS A 386 20.06 4.66 -14.30
N TRP A 387 19.33 3.66 -13.82
CA TRP A 387 19.65 2.23 -13.96
C TRP A 387 18.83 1.55 -15.07
N ASN A 388 17.70 2.14 -15.47
CA ASN A 388 16.91 1.74 -16.63
C ASN A 388 16.18 2.96 -17.21
N ASP A 389 15.97 2.98 -18.53
CA ASP A 389 15.37 4.10 -19.27
C ASP A 389 13.95 3.82 -19.79
N PHE A 390 13.40 2.62 -19.56
CA PHE A 390 12.03 2.29 -19.96
C PHE A 390 11.51 1.01 -19.27
N PHE A 391 10.88 1.13 -18.09
CA PHE A 391 10.33 -0.03 -17.38
C PHE A 391 8.92 0.13 -16.77
N CYS A 392 8.57 1.30 -16.23
CA CYS A 392 7.25 1.53 -15.64
C CYS A 392 6.50 2.65 -16.37
N LEU A 393 5.37 2.34 -17.00
CA LEU A 393 4.47 3.34 -17.60
C LEU A 393 3.40 3.79 -16.60
N GLY A 394 2.70 4.87 -16.95
CA GLY A 394 1.60 5.40 -16.15
C GLY A 394 0.47 4.39 -15.95
N GLY A 395 0.17 4.08 -14.70
CA GLY A 395 -0.86 3.10 -14.30
C GLY A 395 -0.32 1.70 -13.98
N GLU A 396 0.97 1.46 -14.22
CA GLU A 396 1.64 0.21 -13.87
C GLU A 396 2.15 0.23 -12.43
N PHE A 397 2.48 -0.95 -11.90
CA PHE A 397 2.87 -1.14 -10.50
C PHE A 397 4.20 -1.88 -10.40
N PRO A 398 5.28 -1.18 -10.01
CA PRO A 398 6.59 -1.77 -9.88
C PRO A 398 6.82 -2.39 -8.49
N TYR A 399 7.71 -3.37 -8.44
CA TYR A 399 8.18 -4.11 -7.26
C TYR A 399 9.68 -4.43 -7.43
N LEU A 400 10.30 -4.86 -6.34
CA LEU A 400 11.66 -5.41 -6.31
C LEU A 400 11.59 -6.84 -5.74
N GLY A 401 12.44 -7.73 -6.25
CA GLY A 401 12.64 -9.07 -5.69
C GLY A 401 13.64 -9.90 -6.50
N ASP A 402 14.35 -10.82 -5.85
CA ASP A 402 15.30 -11.74 -6.49
C ASP A 402 14.55 -12.87 -7.18
N VAL A 403 13.90 -12.55 -8.29
CA VAL A 403 13.05 -13.51 -9.02
C VAL A 403 13.90 -14.52 -9.79
N ASN A 404 15.20 -14.29 -9.93
CA ASN A 404 16.10 -15.19 -10.65
C ASN A 404 16.99 -16.06 -9.75
N GLY A 405 17.11 -15.71 -8.46
CA GLY A 405 17.82 -16.44 -7.43
C GLY A 405 19.34 -16.21 -7.45
N ASP A 406 19.80 -15.06 -7.97
CA ASP A 406 21.22 -14.71 -8.02
C ASP A 406 21.68 -13.81 -6.87
N GLY A 407 20.81 -13.58 -5.89
CA GLY A 407 21.01 -12.75 -4.72
C GLY A 407 20.92 -11.26 -5.02
N LYS A 408 20.31 -10.85 -6.14
CA LYS A 408 20.07 -9.44 -6.46
C LYS A 408 18.60 -9.23 -6.77
N ASP A 409 18.03 -8.21 -6.14
CA ASP A 409 16.66 -7.83 -6.43
C ASP A 409 16.54 -7.25 -7.84
N ASP A 410 15.66 -7.87 -8.62
CA ASP A 410 15.28 -7.48 -9.97
C ASP A 410 14.12 -6.48 -9.93
N ILE A 411 13.93 -5.71 -11.00
CA ILE A 411 12.72 -4.90 -11.15
C ILE A 411 11.61 -5.74 -11.77
N VAL A 412 10.42 -5.69 -11.16
CA VAL A 412 9.21 -6.38 -11.64
C VAL A 412 8.10 -5.35 -11.81
N VAL A 413 7.32 -5.42 -12.89
CA VAL A 413 6.18 -4.52 -13.08
C VAL A 413 4.94 -5.29 -13.52
N PHE A 414 3.82 -4.99 -12.87
CA PHE A 414 2.49 -5.43 -13.27
C PHE A 414 1.85 -4.31 -14.09
N THR A 415 1.57 -4.60 -15.36
CA THR A 415 1.08 -3.59 -16.32
C THR A 415 -0.34 -3.08 -16.03
N LYS A 416 -1.11 -3.80 -15.22
CA LYS A 416 -2.52 -3.52 -14.87
C LYS A 416 -3.41 -3.07 -16.05
N GLY A 417 -3.10 -3.58 -17.24
CA GLY A 417 -3.82 -3.34 -18.49
C GLY A 417 -4.78 -4.48 -18.82
N ASN A 418 -5.32 -4.53 -20.05
CA ASN A 418 -6.24 -5.60 -20.44
C ASN A 418 -5.63 -7.01 -20.37
N THR A 419 -4.31 -7.11 -20.46
CA THR A 419 -3.56 -8.37 -20.38
C THR A 419 -2.95 -8.62 -19.01
N ASN A 420 -2.88 -7.63 -18.11
CA ASN A 420 -2.20 -7.72 -16.81
C ASN A 420 -0.89 -8.55 -16.89
N ASP A 421 -0.05 -8.19 -17.87
CA ASP A 421 1.25 -8.84 -18.07
C ASP A 421 2.21 -8.45 -16.94
N ILE A 422 3.16 -9.35 -16.66
CA ILE A 422 4.29 -9.10 -15.77
C ILE A 422 5.57 -9.01 -16.60
N TYR A 423 6.29 -7.90 -16.47
CA TYR A 423 7.62 -7.73 -17.05
C TYR A 423 8.68 -7.70 -15.96
N VAL A 424 9.84 -8.27 -16.26
CA VAL A 424 10.99 -8.37 -15.36
C VAL A 424 12.23 -7.80 -16.05
N GLY A 425 12.96 -6.95 -15.34
CA GLY A 425 14.27 -6.43 -15.73
C GLY A 425 15.31 -6.92 -14.74
N LEU A 426 16.15 -7.87 -15.17
CA LEU A 426 17.13 -8.48 -14.28
C LEU A 426 18.20 -7.48 -13.83
N SER A 427 18.57 -7.51 -12.56
CA SER A 427 19.66 -6.72 -12.02
C SER A 427 21.02 -7.25 -12.45
N THR A 428 21.90 -6.33 -12.81
CA THR A 428 23.33 -6.61 -13.08
C THR A 428 24.21 -6.23 -11.89
N GLY A 429 23.63 -5.70 -10.83
CA GLY A 429 24.31 -5.06 -9.70
C GLY A 429 24.88 -3.67 -9.97
N THR A 430 24.73 -3.15 -11.21
CA THR A 430 25.13 -1.79 -11.59
C THR A 430 24.11 -1.10 -12.51
N GLY A 431 22.94 -1.72 -12.70
CA GLY A 431 21.89 -1.35 -13.65
C GLY A 431 20.90 -2.50 -13.85
N PHE A 432 19.76 -2.24 -14.48
CA PHE A 432 18.77 -3.27 -14.80
C PHE A 432 18.70 -3.54 -16.31
N ALA A 433 18.57 -4.80 -16.68
CA ALA A 433 18.33 -5.21 -18.05
C ALA A 433 16.97 -4.68 -18.57
N ALA A 434 16.79 -4.69 -19.89
CA ALA A 434 15.51 -4.35 -20.51
C ALA A 434 14.41 -5.30 -20.05
N GLY A 435 13.19 -4.77 -19.86
CA GLY A 435 12.05 -5.56 -19.42
C GLY A 435 11.68 -6.66 -20.40
N VAL A 436 11.58 -7.89 -19.89
CA VAL A 436 11.11 -9.06 -20.63
C VAL A 436 9.81 -9.54 -19.99
N LYS A 437 8.83 -9.86 -20.82
CA LYS A 437 7.57 -10.44 -20.31
C LYS A 437 7.82 -11.83 -19.73
N TRP A 438 7.56 -11.99 -18.45
CA TRP A 438 7.71 -13.26 -17.72
C TRP A 438 6.37 -13.96 -17.48
N HIS A 439 5.26 -13.22 -17.56
CA HIS A 439 3.91 -13.78 -17.37
C HIS A 439 2.85 -12.93 -18.08
N ASP A 440 1.71 -13.54 -18.42
CA ASP A 440 0.51 -12.90 -18.95
C ASP A 440 -0.76 -13.24 -18.15
N TYR A 441 -1.64 -12.25 -17.99
CA TYR A 441 -2.93 -12.38 -17.31
C TYR A 441 -2.85 -12.76 -15.83
N PHE A 442 -1.95 -12.10 -15.08
CA PHE A 442 -1.79 -12.32 -13.63
C PHE A 442 -2.13 -11.07 -12.83
N GLY A 443 -3.06 -11.21 -11.88
CA GLY A 443 -3.58 -10.07 -11.12
C GLY A 443 -4.48 -9.20 -11.99
N LEU A 444 -5.80 -9.40 -11.92
CA LEU A 444 -6.77 -8.63 -12.71
C LEU A 444 -6.91 -7.19 -12.21
N ASN A 445 -7.49 -6.32 -13.06
CA ASN A 445 -7.89 -4.98 -12.66
C ASN A 445 -8.84 -5.03 -11.48
N GLY A 446 -8.40 -4.57 -10.30
CA GLY A 446 -9.18 -4.80 -9.07
C GLY A 446 -8.37 -5.43 -7.95
N GLU A 447 -7.31 -6.14 -8.32
CA GLU A 447 -6.59 -7.02 -7.42
C GLU A 447 -5.36 -6.33 -6.81
N ALA A 448 -5.02 -6.76 -5.61
CA ALA A 448 -3.75 -6.41 -4.99
C ALA A 448 -2.71 -7.45 -5.42
N THR A 449 -1.48 -6.99 -5.62
CA THR A 449 -0.36 -7.81 -6.07
C THR A 449 0.81 -7.61 -5.12
N LEU A 450 1.59 -8.67 -4.90
CA LEU A 450 2.88 -8.63 -4.21
C LEU A 450 3.94 -9.16 -5.17
#